data_AF-A0A2M6Y1F6-F1
#
_entry.id   AF-A0A2M6Y1F6-F1
#
_cell.length_a   1.000
_cell.length_b   1.000
_cell.length_c   1.000
_cell.angle_alpha   90.00
_cell.angle_beta   90.00
_cell.angle_gamma   90.00
#
_symmetry.space_group_name_H-M   'P 1'
#
loop_
_entity.id
_entity.type
_entity.pdbx_description
1 polymer ?
#
loop_
_entity_poly.entity_id
_entity_poly.type
_entity_poly.pdbx_seq_one_letter_code
_entity_poly.pdbx_strand_id
1 'polypeptide(L)'
;MKKFYILDTNVLIHDPISFTKFEDNSVVIPISVIEELDTFKSVADERGKAARIVSRKLDEFRKSGKLNAGVKMENGGTLIVDLDHEQVLPKEFLLEKMDNRILNSALWFNKKKHNAILVTKDINLRLKAEAVGITSEDYEAGKVKVDEIYPGLVTIEKSADFIDKFYKDKTAKNTDTDLAP
;
A
#
# COMPACT_ATOMS: atom_id res chain seq x y z
N MET A 1 2.31 -14.94 -17.82
CA MET A 1 1.56 -13.74 -18.22
C MET A 1 1.50 -12.83 -16.99
N LYS A 2 1.93 -11.57 -17.09
CA LYS A 2 1.97 -10.67 -15.92
C LYS A 2 0.55 -10.36 -15.44
N LYS A 3 0.34 -10.43 -14.13
CA LYS A 3 -0.91 -10.10 -13.46
C LYS A 3 -0.94 -8.61 -13.09
N PHE A 4 -2.14 -8.10 -12.83
CA PHE A 4 -2.36 -6.76 -12.29
C PHE A 4 -3.02 -6.92 -10.92
N TYR A 5 -2.31 -6.53 -9.87
CA TYR A 5 -2.82 -6.57 -8.49
C TYR A 5 -3.36 -5.20 -8.10
N ILE A 6 -4.65 -5.12 -7.82
CA ILE A 6 -5.33 -3.90 -7.42
C ILE A 6 -5.38 -3.89 -5.90
N LEU A 7 -4.73 -2.91 -5.28
CA LEU A 7 -4.63 -2.85 -3.82
C LEU A 7 -5.73 -2.01 -3.21
N ASP A 8 -6.18 -2.47 -2.05
CA ASP A 8 -7.04 -1.74 -1.12
C ASP A 8 -6.20 -0.94 -0.09
N THR A 9 -6.78 0.10 0.50
CA THR A 9 -6.15 0.93 1.54
C THR A 9 -5.76 0.11 2.75
N ASN A 10 -6.61 -0.83 3.19
CA ASN A 10 -6.33 -1.67 4.36
C ASN A 10 -5.06 -2.53 4.19
N VAL A 11 -4.74 -2.92 2.95
CA VAL A 11 -3.50 -3.64 2.64
C VAL A 11 -2.30 -2.73 2.86
N LEU A 12 -2.34 -1.50 2.35
CA LEU A 12 -1.29 -0.51 2.49
C LEU A 12 -1.14 0.00 3.94
N ILE A 13 -2.23 0.09 4.69
CA ILE A 13 -2.21 0.49 6.10
C ILE A 13 -1.59 -0.60 6.97
N HIS A 14 -1.92 -1.86 6.71
CA HIS A 14 -1.34 -2.99 7.44
C HIS A 14 0.12 -3.24 7.05
N ASP A 15 0.46 -3.10 5.77
CA ASP A 15 1.82 -3.25 5.25
C ASP A 15 2.14 -2.11 4.27
N PRO A 16 2.79 -1.03 4.76
CA PRO A 16 3.11 0.16 3.97
C PRO A 16 4.01 -0.06 2.76
N ILE A 17 4.65 -1.22 2.64
CA ILE A 17 5.52 -1.58 1.51
C ILE A 17 4.95 -2.75 0.71
N SER A 18 3.71 -3.18 0.98
CA SER A 18 3.07 -4.32 0.30
C SER A 18 3.12 -4.24 -1.22
N PHE A 19 3.00 -3.04 -1.81
CA PHE A 19 3.02 -2.83 -3.25
C PHE A 19 4.35 -3.20 -3.94
N THR A 20 5.44 -3.44 -3.20
CA THR A 20 6.71 -3.95 -3.75
C THR A 20 6.83 -5.48 -3.66
N LYS A 21 5.84 -6.17 -3.06
CA LYS A 21 5.91 -7.61 -2.74
C LYS A 21 5.22 -8.52 -3.76
N PHE A 22 4.87 -8.00 -4.94
CA PHE A 22 4.15 -8.74 -5.98
C PHE A 22 5.06 -9.24 -7.12
N GLU A 23 6.31 -9.57 -6.80
CA GLU A 23 7.32 -10.04 -7.77
C GLU A 23 7.43 -9.09 -8.98
N ASP A 24 7.47 -9.62 -10.20
CA ASP A 24 7.60 -8.82 -11.42
C ASP A 24 6.25 -8.34 -12.00
N ASN A 25 5.15 -8.46 -11.24
CA ASN A 25 3.81 -8.11 -11.68
C ASN A 25 3.53 -6.60 -11.63
N SER A 26 2.42 -6.19 -12.24
CA SER A 26 1.93 -4.82 -12.13
C SER A 26 1.12 -4.66 -10.86
N VAL A 27 1.37 -3.59 -10.11
CA VAL A 27 0.62 -3.22 -8.92
C VAL A 27 -0.08 -1.91 -9.18
N VAL A 28 -1.38 -1.90 -8.95
CA VAL A 28 -2.29 -0.80 -9.23
C VAL A 28 -2.86 -0.31 -7.91
N ILE A 29 -2.68 0.98 -7.64
CA ILE A 29 -3.28 1.65 -6.48
C ILE A 29 -4.32 2.62 -7.04
N PRO A 30 -5.63 2.35 -6.87
CA PRO A 30 -6.68 3.27 -7.28
C PRO A 30 -6.53 4.64 -6.61
N ILE A 31 -6.88 5.72 -7.30
CA ILE A 31 -6.79 7.08 -6.74
C ILE A 31 -7.65 7.24 -5.49
N SER A 32 -8.78 6.52 -5.40
CA SER A 32 -9.62 6.48 -4.21
C SER A 32 -8.88 5.99 -2.96
N VAL A 33 -7.92 5.06 -3.12
CA VAL A 33 -7.07 4.59 -2.02
C VAL A 33 -6.10 5.68 -1.58
N ILE A 34 -5.57 6.48 -2.52
CA ILE A 34 -4.72 7.62 -2.19
C ILE A 34 -5.49 8.69 -1.42
N GLU A 35 -6.73 8.97 -1.83
CA GLU A 35 -7.63 9.89 -1.13
C GLU A 35 -7.88 9.44 0.32
N GLU A 36 -8.14 8.14 0.54
CA GLU A 36 -8.33 7.60 1.89
C GLU A 36 -7.06 7.71 2.74
N LEU A 37 -5.90 7.35 2.18
CA LEU A 37 -4.62 7.50 2.88
C LEU A 37 -4.37 8.94 3.33
N ASP A 38 -4.81 9.93 2.55
CA ASP A 38 -4.68 11.34 2.90
C ASP A 38 -5.50 11.68 4.16
N THR A 39 -6.72 11.14 4.28
CA THR A 39 -7.55 11.32 5.49
C THR A 39 -6.85 10.77 6.74
N PHE A 40 -6.18 9.61 6.63
CA PHE A 40 -5.49 8.98 7.74
C PHE A 40 -4.23 9.72 8.19
N LYS A 41 -3.58 10.53 7.33
CA LYS A 41 -2.35 11.27 7.69
C LYS A 41 -2.54 12.24 8.87
N SER A 42 -3.76 12.70 9.12
CA SER A 42 -4.07 13.61 10.22
C SER A 42 -4.16 12.90 11.58
N VAL A 43 -4.30 11.57 11.58
CA VAL A 43 -4.46 10.77 12.79
C VAL A 43 -3.10 10.49 13.43
N ALA A 44 -3.04 10.60 14.75
CA ALA A 44 -1.82 10.35 15.55
C ALA A 44 -1.77 8.89 16.06
N ASP A 45 -2.09 7.94 15.20
CA ASP A 45 -2.05 6.49 15.50
C ASP A 45 -1.17 5.73 14.48
N GLU A 46 -1.10 4.41 14.63
CA GLU A 46 -0.34 3.55 13.71
C GLU A 46 -0.86 3.62 12.26
N ARG A 47 -2.17 3.88 12.05
CA ARG A 47 -2.73 4.03 10.69
C ARG A 47 -2.21 5.30 10.04
N GLY A 48 -2.19 6.42 10.76
CA GLY A 48 -1.63 7.67 10.26
C GLY A 48 -0.13 7.57 9.96
N LYS A 49 0.62 6.83 10.79
CA LYS A 49 2.03 6.52 10.54
C LYS A 49 2.23 5.68 9.28
N ALA A 50 1.45 4.61 9.11
CA ALA A 50 1.44 3.79 7.90
C ALA A 50 1.15 4.62 6.64
N ALA A 51 0.11 5.45 6.67
CA ALA A 51 -0.26 6.32 5.55
C ALA A 51 0.85 7.30 5.15
N ARG A 52 1.56 7.87 6.13
CA ARG A 52 2.74 8.73 5.88
C ARG A 52 3.91 7.96 5.28
N ILE A 53 4.14 6.70 5.67
CA ILE A 53 5.17 5.84 5.06
C ILE A 53 4.82 5.57 3.60
N VAL A 54 3.59 5.13 3.31
CA VAL A 54 3.12 4.88 1.94
C VAL A 54 3.29 6.13 1.08
N SER A 55 2.84 7.28 1.57
CA SER A 55 2.93 8.55 0.82
C SER A 55 4.36 8.97 0.52
N ARG A 56 5.29 8.80 1.47
CA ARG A 56 6.72 9.06 1.23
C ARG A 56 7.29 8.13 0.16
N LYS A 57 6.95 6.85 0.20
CA LYS A 57 7.40 5.89 -0.82
C LYS A 57 6.83 6.19 -2.20
N LEU A 58 5.55 6.54 -2.30
CA LEU A 58 4.96 6.97 -3.58
C LEU A 58 5.64 8.24 -4.12
N ASP A 59 5.99 9.19 -3.26
CA ASP A 59 6.76 10.38 -3.67
C ASP A 59 8.17 10.03 -4.19
N GLU A 60 8.84 9.04 -3.60
CA GLU A 60 10.10 8.50 -4.11
C GLU A 60 9.92 7.95 -5.53
N PHE A 61 8.91 7.11 -5.78
CA PHE A 61 8.64 6.55 -7.11
C PHE A 61 8.24 7.61 -8.14
N ARG A 62 7.53 8.66 -7.74
CA ARG A 62 7.17 9.79 -8.61
C ARG A 62 8.40 10.51 -9.19
N LYS A 63 9.55 10.48 -8.50
CA LYS A 63 10.80 11.09 -9.00
C LYS A 63 11.38 10.32 -10.20
N SER A 64 11.08 9.03 -10.29
CA SER A 64 11.55 8.14 -11.37
C SER A 64 10.62 8.10 -12.58
N GLY A 65 9.44 8.73 -12.50
CA GLY A 65 8.48 8.77 -13.62
C GLY A 65 7.06 9.14 -13.21
N LYS A 66 6.14 9.11 -14.17
CA LYS A 66 4.73 9.39 -13.93
C LYS A 66 4.01 8.14 -13.43
N LEU A 67 3.57 8.13 -12.17
CA LEU A 67 2.89 6.99 -11.55
C LEU A 67 1.63 6.54 -12.32
N ASN A 68 0.88 7.46 -12.92
CA ASN A 68 -0.30 7.10 -13.72
C ASN A 68 0.03 6.44 -15.07
N ALA A 69 1.26 6.60 -15.57
CA ALA A 69 1.76 5.90 -16.76
C ALA A 69 2.50 4.59 -16.41
N GLY A 70 2.68 4.31 -15.12
CA GLY A 70 3.48 3.21 -14.61
C GLY A 70 4.95 3.56 -14.41
N VAL A 71 5.48 3.24 -13.24
CA VAL A 71 6.90 3.36 -12.89
C VAL A 71 7.47 1.98 -12.63
N LYS A 72 8.66 1.71 -13.17
CA LYS A 72 9.35 0.44 -12.92
C LYS A 72 9.88 0.36 -11.50
N MET A 73 9.63 -0.76 -10.86
CA MET A 73 10.16 -1.11 -9.55
C MET A 73 11.42 -1.98 -9.69
N GLU A 74 12.24 -2.02 -8.64
CA GLU A 74 13.51 -2.78 -8.63
C GLU A 74 13.32 -4.28 -8.86
N ASN A 75 12.19 -4.83 -8.40
CA ASN A 75 11.79 -6.23 -8.60
C ASN A 75 11.34 -6.56 -10.04
N GLY A 76 11.42 -5.61 -10.99
CA GLY A 76 10.99 -5.77 -12.38
C GLY A 76 9.48 -5.56 -12.62
N GLY A 77 8.72 -5.34 -11.54
CA GLY A 77 7.32 -4.99 -11.55
C GLY A 77 7.06 -3.55 -12.00
N THR A 78 5.78 -3.19 -12.08
CA THR A 78 5.35 -1.83 -12.46
C THR A 78 4.37 -1.31 -11.42
N LEU A 79 4.63 -0.16 -10.83
CA LEU A 79 3.72 0.52 -9.93
C LEU A 79 2.88 1.55 -10.70
N ILE A 80 1.57 1.49 -10.58
CA ILE A 80 0.61 2.35 -11.27
C ILE A 80 -0.31 2.98 -10.23
N VAL A 81 -0.48 4.31 -10.29
CA VAL A 81 -1.59 4.99 -9.60
C VAL A 81 -2.71 5.21 -10.62
N ASP A 82 -3.82 4.50 -10.45
CA ASP A 82 -4.91 4.46 -11.41
C ASP A 82 -5.92 5.56 -11.16
N LEU A 83 -6.32 6.28 -12.21
CA LEU A 83 -7.35 7.31 -12.13
C LEU A 83 -8.74 6.66 -12.24
N ASP A 84 -9.79 7.39 -11.83
CA ASP A 84 -11.15 6.89 -12.01
C ASP A 84 -11.49 6.68 -13.48
N HIS A 85 -12.28 5.63 -13.72
CA HIS A 85 -12.79 5.27 -15.03
C HIS A 85 -14.31 5.45 -15.09
N GLU A 86 -14.85 5.41 -16.31
CA GLU A 86 -16.28 5.22 -16.50
C GLU A 86 -16.78 3.98 -15.74
N GLN A 87 -18.02 4.03 -15.26
CA GLN A 87 -18.62 2.94 -14.52
C GLN A 87 -18.80 1.72 -15.42
N VAL A 88 -18.04 0.67 -15.13
CA VAL A 88 -18.14 -0.63 -15.79
C VAL A 88 -18.84 -1.68 -14.92
N LEU A 89 -19.04 -1.37 -13.64
CA LEU A 89 -19.90 -2.11 -12.70
C LEU A 89 -21.38 -1.94 -13.04
N PRO A 90 -22.26 -2.83 -12.54
CA PRO A 90 -23.71 -2.61 -12.60
C PRO A 90 -24.10 -1.26 -11.99
N LYS A 91 -25.17 -0.64 -12.51
CA LYS A 91 -25.58 0.73 -12.15
C LYS A 91 -25.97 0.87 -10.68
N GLU A 92 -26.34 -0.24 -10.04
CA GLU A 92 -26.69 -0.36 -8.64
C GLU A 92 -25.48 -0.12 -7.71
N PHE A 93 -24.26 -0.30 -8.21
CA PHE A 93 -23.04 0.02 -7.48
C PHE A 93 -22.72 1.51 -7.60
N LEU A 94 -23.16 2.30 -6.63
CA LEU A 94 -22.91 3.74 -6.60
C LEU A 94 -21.41 4.05 -6.42
N LEU A 95 -20.80 4.78 -7.37
CA LEU A 95 -19.36 5.11 -7.34
C LEU A 95 -18.99 6.19 -6.30
N GLU A 96 -19.97 6.76 -5.59
CA GLU A 96 -19.71 7.60 -4.41
C GLU A 96 -19.06 6.80 -3.27
N LYS A 97 -19.28 5.48 -3.25
CA LYS A 97 -18.67 4.58 -2.28
C LYS A 97 -17.27 4.18 -2.76
N MET A 98 -16.29 4.36 -1.90
CA MET A 98 -14.90 4.05 -2.17
C MET A 98 -14.65 2.59 -2.56
N ASP A 99 -15.23 1.62 -1.84
CA ASP A 99 -15.22 0.20 -2.20
C ASP A 99 -15.60 -0.03 -3.67
N ASN A 100 -16.62 0.68 -4.13
CA ASN A 100 -17.14 0.53 -5.49
C ASN A 100 -16.19 1.14 -6.51
N ARG A 101 -15.45 2.21 -6.17
CA ARG A 101 -14.39 2.76 -7.04
C ARG A 101 -13.22 1.78 -7.20
N ILE A 102 -12.79 1.15 -6.11
CA ILE A 102 -11.75 0.10 -6.12
C ILE A 102 -12.21 -1.09 -6.98
N LEU A 103 -13.44 -1.58 -6.77
CA LEU A 103 -14.04 -2.63 -7.59
C LEU A 103 -14.17 -2.24 -9.06
N ASN A 104 -14.53 -0.99 -9.35
CA ASN A 104 -14.67 -0.50 -10.72
C ASN A 104 -13.33 -0.48 -11.44
N SER A 105 -12.26 -0.04 -10.76
CA SER A 105 -10.89 -0.12 -11.29
C SER A 105 -10.50 -1.57 -11.60
N ALA A 106 -10.69 -2.50 -10.66
CA ALA A 106 -10.38 -3.91 -10.87
C ALA A 106 -11.16 -4.53 -12.05
N LEU A 107 -12.46 -4.25 -12.17
CA LEU A 107 -13.27 -4.72 -13.29
C LEU A 107 -12.85 -4.09 -14.62
N TRP A 108 -12.46 -2.81 -14.61
CA TRP A 108 -11.99 -2.11 -15.81
C TRP A 108 -10.72 -2.76 -16.35
N PHE A 109 -9.73 -3.03 -15.49
CA PHE A 109 -8.53 -3.77 -15.89
C PHE A 109 -8.85 -5.19 -16.37
N ASN A 110 -9.81 -5.87 -15.72
CA ASN A 110 -10.23 -7.21 -16.16
C ASN A 110 -10.85 -7.18 -17.57
N LYS A 111 -11.72 -6.20 -17.86
CA LYS A 111 -12.32 -5.99 -19.20
C LYS A 111 -11.27 -5.69 -20.28
N LYS A 112 -10.12 -5.11 -19.90
CA LYS A 112 -8.95 -4.90 -20.77
C LYS A 112 -8.04 -6.13 -20.91
N LYS A 113 -8.45 -7.30 -20.37
CA LYS A 113 -7.71 -8.58 -20.40
C LYS A 113 -6.38 -8.56 -19.64
N HIS A 114 -6.31 -7.80 -18.55
CA HIS A 114 -5.08 -7.67 -17.74
C HIS A 114 -4.92 -8.69 -16.61
N ASN A 115 -5.74 -9.76 -16.53
CA ASN A 115 -5.73 -10.71 -15.40
C ASN A 115 -5.69 -9.97 -14.05
N ALA A 116 -6.70 -9.12 -13.84
CA ALA A 116 -6.82 -8.28 -12.67
C ALA A 116 -7.20 -9.09 -11.44
N ILE A 117 -6.48 -8.89 -10.34
CA ILE A 117 -6.72 -9.53 -9.05
C ILE A 117 -6.86 -8.44 -8.00
N LEU A 118 -8.00 -8.40 -7.32
CA LEU A 118 -8.22 -7.52 -6.18
C LEU A 118 -7.54 -8.10 -4.94
N VAL A 119 -6.70 -7.32 -4.27
CA VAL A 119 -6.05 -7.72 -3.03
C VAL A 119 -6.61 -6.87 -1.90
N THR A 120 -7.31 -7.51 -0.96
CA THR A 120 -7.95 -6.84 0.18
C THR A 120 -8.05 -7.77 1.38
N LYS A 121 -8.02 -7.19 2.58
CA LYS A 121 -8.30 -7.87 3.84
C LYS A 121 -9.79 -7.89 4.21
N ASP A 122 -10.63 -7.13 3.51
CA ASP A 122 -12.07 -7.06 3.79
C ASP A 122 -12.85 -8.18 3.08
N ILE A 123 -13.46 -9.05 3.88
CA ILE A 123 -14.31 -10.14 3.37
C ILE A 123 -15.51 -9.63 2.56
N ASN A 124 -16.11 -8.51 2.95
CA ASN A 124 -17.26 -7.93 2.24
C ASN A 124 -16.85 -7.44 0.86
N LEU A 125 -15.66 -6.84 0.75
CA LEU A 125 -15.15 -6.39 -0.54
C LEU A 125 -14.84 -7.58 -1.46
N ARG A 126 -14.30 -8.68 -0.92
CA ARG A 126 -14.10 -9.94 -1.67
C ARG A 126 -15.42 -10.56 -2.16
N LEU A 127 -16.45 -10.61 -1.31
CA LEU A 127 -17.77 -11.11 -1.70
C LEU A 127 -18.39 -10.26 -2.83
N LYS A 128 -18.25 -8.92 -2.75
CA LYS A 128 -18.68 -8.03 -3.85
C LYS A 128 -17.90 -8.29 -5.13
N ALA A 129 -16.58 -8.49 -5.05
CA ALA A 129 -15.73 -8.79 -6.19
C ALA A 129 -16.15 -10.09 -6.90
N GLU A 130 -16.41 -11.15 -6.12
CA GLU A 130 -16.91 -12.42 -6.64
C GLU A 130 -18.27 -12.25 -7.35
N ALA A 131 -19.20 -11.52 -6.75
CA ALA A 131 -20.52 -11.26 -7.33
C ALA A 131 -20.47 -10.53 -8.69
N VAL A 132 -19.39 -9.80 -8.98
CA VAL A 132 -19.17 -9.09 -10.26
C VAL A 132 -18.12 -9.75 -11.15
N GLY A 133 -17.66 -10.96 -10.80
CA GLY A 133 -16.73 -11.77 -11.61
C GLY A 133 -15.27 -11.31 -11.59
N ILE A 134 -14.83 -10.65 -10.52
CA ILE A 134 -13.44 -10.26 -10.29
C ILE A 134 -12.78 -11.29 -9.37
N THR A 135 -11.57 -11.76 -9.74
CA THR A 135 -10.76 -12.58 -8.84
C THR A 135 -10.27 -11.73 -7.68
N SER A 136 -10.42 -12.21 -6.44
CA SER A 136 -9.91 -11.53 -5.26
C SER A 136 -9.10 -12.47 -4.37
N GLU A 137 -8.07 -11.93 -3.72
CA GLU A 137 -7.15 -12.63 -2.84
C GLU A 137 -7.05 -11.89 -1.49
N ASP A 138 -6.90 -12.65 -0.41
CA ASP A 138 -6.58 -12.07 0.89
C ASP A 138 -5.10 -11.66 0.94
N TYR A 139 -4.80 -10.56 1.62
CA TYR A 139 -3.43 -10.14 1.82
C TYR A 139 -2.79 -10.83 3.02
N GLU A 140 -2.12 -11.96 2.74
CA GLU A 140 -1.25 -12.64 3.70
C GLU A 140 0.19 -12.13 3.56
N ALA A 141 0.59 -11.19 4.41
CA ALA A 141 1.98 -10.80 4.55
C ALA A 141 2.77 -12.00 5.13
N GLY A 142 3.38 -12.86 4.29
CA GLY A 142 4.16 -13.98 4.83
C GLY A 142 4.50 -15.19 3.97
N LYS A 143 4.21 -15.24 2.67
CA LYS A 143 4.75 -16.31 1.78
C LYS A 143 6.05 -15.94 1.07
N VAL A 144 6.82 -14.98 1.62
CA VAL A 144 8.14 -14.57 1.12
C VAL A 144 9.20 -14.93 2.18
N LYS A 145 10.35 -15.45 1.73
CA LYS A 145 11.48 -15.97 2.53
C LYS A 145 11.82 -15.07 3.73
N VAL A 146 12.13 -15.74 4.82
CA VAL A 146 12.34 -15.26 6.20
C VAL A 146 13.40 -14.15 6.37
N ASP A 147 14.13 -13.78 5.31
CA ASP A 147 15.36 -12.99 5.44
C ASP A 147 15.18 -11.45 5.42
N GLU A 148 13.97 -10.93 5.14
CA GLU A 148 13.71 -9.48 5.12
C GLU A 148 12.42 -9.09 5.87
N ILE A 149 12.27 -9.58 7.10
CA ILE A 149 11.22 -9.13 7.99
C ILE A 149 11.68 -7.82 8.64
N TYR A 150 10.87 -6.75 8.52
CA TYR A 150 11.03 -5.56 9.35
C TYR A 150 11.00 -5.98 10.82
N PRO A 151 12.07 -5.81 11.61
CA PRO A 151 12.20 -6.39 12.95
C PRO A 151 11.29 -5.72 14.00
N GLY A 152 10.50 -4.72 13.59
CA GLY A 152 9.58 -4.01 14.45
C GLY A 152 10.19 -2.73 15.01
N LEU A 153 9.67 -2.32 16.17
CA LEU A 153 10.00 -1.07 16.84
C LEU A 153 10.19 -1.37 18.33
N VAL A 154 11.28 -0.88 18.91
CA VAL A 154 11.56 -1.00 20.34
C VAL A 154 11.59 0.38 20.99
N THR A 155 11.01 0.48 22.18
CA THR A 155 11.08 1.68 23.02
C THR A 155 12.20 1.49 24.03
N ILE A 156 13.13 2.44 24.07
CA ILE A 156 14.22 2.47 25.04
C ILE A 156 14.02 3.67 25.96
N GLU A 157 14.20 3.45 27.27
CA GLU A 157 14.23 4.54 28.23
C GLU A 157 15.65 5.11 28.30
N LYS A 158 15.76 6.44 28.25
CA LYS A 158 17.03 7.18 28.35
C LYS A 158 16.90 8.33 29.33
N SER A 159 18.03 8.76 29.90
CA SER A 159 18.06 9.91 30.79
C SER A 159 17.75 11.21 30.05
N ALA A 160 17.25 12.21 30.78
CA ALA A 160 16.99 13.54 30.23
C ALA A 160 18.24 14.14 29.55
N ASP A 161 19.41 14.01 30.18
CA ASP A 161 20.69 14.49 29.65
C ASP A 161 21.03 13.89 28.28
N PHE A 162 20.71 12.61 28.06
CA PHE A 162 20.93 11.94 26.78
C PHE A 162 20.05 12.54 25.68
N ILE A 163 18.77 12.80 26.01
CA ILE A 163 17.81 13.42 25.10
C ILE A 163 18.25 14.85 24.77
N ASP A 164 18.64 15.64 25.77
CA ASP A 164 19.11 17.02 25.57
C ASP A 164 20.34 17.09 24.67
N LYS A 165 21.30 16.17 24.88
CA LYS A 165 22.48 16.05 24.04
C LYS A 165 22.14 15.69 22.60
N PHE A 166 21.19 14.77 22.39
CA PHE A 166 20.72 14.43 21.05
C PHE A 166 20.09 15.63 20.33
N TYR A 167 19.25 16.41 21.02
CA TYR A 167 18.61 17.60 20.42
C TYR A 167 19.63 18.67 20.01
N LYS A 168 20.70 18.83 20.80
CA LYS A 168 21.79 19.78 20.57
C LYS A 168 22.73 19.33 19.44
N ASP A 169 23.22 18.10 19.52
CA ASP A 169 24.30 17.59 18.67
C ASP A 169 23.77 16.90 17.40
N LYS A 170 22.44 16.78 17.26
CA LYS A 170 21.70 16.05 16.20
C LYS A 170 22.07 14.57 16.05
N THR A 171 22.96 14.07 16.90
CA THR A 171 23.45 12.70 16.94
C THR A 171 23.73 12.34 18.39
N ALA A 172 23.49 11.10 18.76
CA ALA A 172 23.87 10.55 20.05
C ALA A 172 24.27 9.10 19.86
N LYS A 173 25.40 8.70 20.43
CA LYS A 173 25.86 7.31 20.37
C LYS A 173 25.08 6.51 21.40
N ASN A 174 24.21 5.61 20.94
CA ASN A 174 23.59 4.64 21.82
C ASN A 174 24.60 3.50 22.11
N THR A 175 24.73 3.13 23.39
CA THR A 175 25.60 2.03 23.84
C THR A 175 24.84 0.75 24.12
N ASP A 176 23.50 0.77 24.06
CA ASP A 176 22.69 -0.43 24.27
C ASP A 176 22.83 -1.34 23.04
N THR A 177 23.25 -2.58 23.28
CA THR A 177 23.59 -3.58 22.26
C THR A 177 22.39 -4.24 21.57
N ASP A 178 21.17 -3.99 22.03
CA ASP A 178 19.94 -4.66 21.53
C ASP A 178 19.26 -3.92 20.36
N LEU A 179 19.98 -3.04 19.67
CA LEU A 179 19.51 -2.35 18.46
C LEU A 179 20.27 -2.78 17.22
N ALA A 180 20.35 -4.09 16.99
CA ALA A 180 20.68 -4.65 15.69
C ALA A 180 19.56 -5.62 15.28
N PRO A 181 19.24 -5.74 13.98
CA PRO A 181 18.51 -6.91 13.50
C PRO A 181 19.27 -8.21 13.84
#